data_AF-A0A8J2EBK1-F1
#
_entry.id   AF-A0A8J2EBK1-F1
#
_cell.length_a   1.000
_cell.length_b   1.000
_cell.length_c   1.000
_cell.angle_alpha   90.00
_cell.angle_beta   90.00
_cell.angle_gamma   90.00
#
_symmetry.space_group_name_H-M   'P 1'
#
loop_
_entity.id
_entity.type
_entity.pdbx_description
1 polymer ?
#
loop_
_entity_poly.entity_id
_entity_poly.type
_entity_poly.pdbx_seq_one_letter_code
_entity_poly.pdbx_strand_id
1 'polypeptide(L)'
;MGDKMYPHTGWFTQFDDKECKKEYNYSLCVQDPDYVEWHDRETRPGALENTQVALIYVARPYLTAIDVTERRNLVYNFRSLVARDTKGHLTAGIYFPLKLDDVQNFTIFYQTNNGKKRVKMPFDKFYTPSKVAPNYEDLEAISKCASKLGMSRHELESLLSTLAVVVRDTGFIAQVLAINTRINSLAEDN
;
A
#
# COMPACT_ATOMS: atom_id res chain seq x y z
N MET A 1 -21.52 -7.39 11.00
CA MET A 1 -21.75 -8.27 12.15
C MET A 1 -22.65 -7.49 13.08
N GLY A 2 -23.75 -8.10 13.54
CA GLY A 2 -24.91 -7.40 14.10
C GLY A 2 -25.77 -6.70 13.04
N ASP A 3 -25.15 -5.77 12.31
CA ASP A 3 -25.79 -4.89 11.31
C ASP A 3 -26.06 -5.52 9.93
N LYS A 4 -25.38 -6.62 9.59
CA LYS A 4 -25.37 -7.27 8.26
C LYS A 4 -25.05 -6.32 7.08
N MET A 5 -24.39 -5.20 7.36
CA MET A 5 -23.95 -4.26 6.33
C MET A 5 -22.59 -4.71 5.76
N TYR A 6 -22.29 -4.30 4.54
CA TYR A 6 -20.95 -4.45 3.97
C TYR A 6 -19.89 -3.82 4.91
N PRO A 7 -18.73 -4.44 5.17
CA PRO A 7 -18.17 -5.66 4.53
C PRO A 7 -18.60 -7.00 5.17
N HIS A 8 -19.58 -7.00 6.06
CA HIS A 8 -19.89 -8.14 6.92
C HIS A 8 -20.87 -9.17 6.33
N THR A 9 -20.91 -9.31 5.01
CA THR A 9 -21.86 -10.17 4.27
C THR A 9 -21.18 -11.40 3.64
N GLY A 10 -20.06 -11.85 4.20
CA GLY A 10 -19.25 -12.96 3.68
C GLY A 10 -18.10 -12.45 2.80
N TRP A 11 -17.66 -13.29 1.87
CA TRP A 11 -16.55 -12.95 0.97
C TRP A 11 -16.88 -11.74 0.09
N PHE A 12 -15.98 -10.76 0.09
CA PHE A 12 -16.04 -9.63 -0.81
C PHE A 12 -14.71 -9.44 -1.51
N THR A 13 -14.79 -9.01 -2.77
CA THR A 13 -13.62 -8.73 -3.58
C THR A 13 -13.00 -7.40 -3.15
N GLN A 14 -11.79 -7.45 -2.61
CA GLN A 14 -11.01 -6.25 -2.35
C GLN A 14 -10.34 -5.74 -3.63
N PHE A 15 -9.88 -6.68 -4.45
CA PHE A 15 -9.09 -6.41 -5.64
C PHE A 15 -9.29 -7.54 -6.66
N ASP A 16 -9.47 -7.19 -7.93
CA ASP A 16 -9.60 -8.14 -9.02
C ASP A 16 -8.99 -7.51 -10.28
N ASP A 17 -7.88 -8.08 -10.74
CA ASP A 17 -7.31 -7.75 -12.04
C ASP A 17 -6.79 -9.01 -12.76
N LYS A 18 -6.29 -8.82 -13.97
CA LYS A 18 -5.82 -9.92 -14.84
C LYS A 18 -4.69 -10.75 -14.21
N GLU A 19 -3.95 -10.20 -13.25
CA GLU A 19 -2.78 -10.84 -12.65
C GLU A 19 -3.09 -11.45 -11.29
N CYS A 20 -4.08 -10.91 -10.56
CA CYS A 20 -4.39 -11.32 -9.21
C CYS A 20 -5.83 -10.92 -8.80
N LYS A 21 -6.51 -11.85 -8.12
CA LYS A 21 -7.75 -11.60 -7.40
C LYS A 21 -7.50 -11.78 -5.90
N LYS A 22 -7.90 -10.78 -5.12
CA LYS A 22 -7.81 -10.80 -3.65
C LYS A 22 -9.18 -10.52 -3.03
N GLU A 23 -9.62 -11.45 -2.19
CA GLU A 23 -10.93 -11.40 -1.54
C GLU A 23 -10.74 -11.54 -0.04
N TYR A 24 -11.63 -10.89 0.71
CA TYR A 24 -11.62 -10.87 2.16
C TYR A 24 -12.95 -11.35 2.72
N ASN A 25 -12.91 -11.92 3.91
CA ASN A 25 -14.08 -12.23 4.70
C ASN A 25 -13.77 -11.96 6.17
N TYR A 26 -14.71 -11.33 6.87
CA TYR A 26 -14.61 -11.09 8.30
C TYR A 26 -15.66 -11.94 9.03
N SER A 27 -15.24 -12.73 10.01
CA SER A 27 -16.10 -13.52 10.90
C SER A 27 -15.80 -13.21 12.37
N LEU A 28 -16.81 -13.32 13.24
CA LEU A 28 -16.54 -13.35 14.68
C LEU A 28 -15.76 -14.63 14.99
N CYS A 29 -14.72 -14.53 15.80
CA CYS A 29 -14.04 -15.72 16.31
C CYS A 29 -15.01 -16.46 17.24
N VAL A 30 -15.20 -17.77 16.97
CA VAL A 30 -16.16 -18.59 17.72
C VAL A 30 -15.60 -18.96 19.10
N GLN A 31 -14.27 -19.10 19.21
CA GLN A 31 -13.62 -19.47 20.46
C GLN A 31 -13.43 -18.27 21.40
N ASP A 32 -13.24 -17.07 20.87
CA ASP A 32 -13.02 -15.86 21.66
C ASP A 32 -13.71 -14.64 21.02
N PRO A 33 -14.81 -14.13 21.60
CA PRO A 33 -15.55 -13.00 21.05
C PRO A 33 -14.76 -11.68 21.09
N ASP A 34 -13.63 -11.64 21.79
CA ASP A 34 -12.74 -10.50 21.78
C ASP A 34 -11.96 -10.36 20.46
N TYR A 35 -12.06 -11.34 19.55
CA TYR A 35 -11.38 -11.33 18.26
C TYR A 35 -12.35 -11.44 17.07
N VAL A 36 -11.97 -10.77 15.98
CA VAL A 36 -12.51 -10.96 14.63
C VAL A 36 -11.47 -11.70 13.80
N GLU A 37 -11.91 -12.75 13.13
CA GLU A 37 -11.12 -13.42 12.11
C GLU A 37 -11.20 -12.64 10.81
N TRP A 38 -10.05 -12.28 10.26
CA TRP A 38 -9.90 -11.77 8.92
C TRP A 38 -9.31 -12.86 8.04
N HIS A 39 -10.16 -13.44 7.22
CA HIS A 39 -9.79 -14.40 6.20
C HIS A 39 -9.44 -13.64 4.92
N ASP A 40 -8.32 -13.99 4.31
CA ASP A 40 -8.04 -13.60 2.95
C ASP A 40 -7.88 -14.81 2.04
N ARG A 41 -8.12 -14.57 0.76
CA ARG A 41 -7.73 -15.49 -0.30
C ARG A 41 -7.16 -14.71 -1.47
N GLU A 42 -6.06 -15.21 -2.02
CA GLU A 42 -5.38 -14.66 -3.17
C GLU A 42 -5.30 -15.72 -4.28
N THR A 43 -5.84 -15.39 -5.44
CA THR A 43 -5.85 -16.25 -6.62
C THR A 43 -5.04 -15.58 -7.73
N ARG A 44 -4.06 -16.29 -8.30
CA ARG A 44 -3.28 -15.82 -9.46
C ARG A 44 -3.40 -16.82 -10.61
N PRO A 45 -3.42 -16.38 -11.87
CA PRO A 45 -3.43 -17.30 -13.01
C PRO A 45 -2.24 -18.27 -12.96
N GLY A 46 -2.51 -19.57 -12.97
CA GLY A 46 -1.47 -20.61 -12.97
C GLY A 46 -0.81 -20.89 -11.61
N ALA A 47 -1.29 -20.30 -10.51
CA ALA A 47 -0.84 -20.60 -9.15
C ALA A 47 -1.97 -21.22 -8.33
N LEU A 48 -1.60 -21.96 -7.27
CA LEU A 48 -2.55 -22.40 -6.25
C LEU A 48 -3.11 -21.20 -5.49
N GLU A 49 -4.38 -21.30 -5.09
CA GLU A 49 -5.00 -20.32 -4.20
C GLU A 49 -4.24 -20.27 -2.87
N ASN A 50 -3.87 -19.07 -2.46
CA ASN A 50 -3.24 -18.84 -1.16
C ASN A 50 -4.28 -18.29 -0.19
N THR A 51 -4.34 -18.82 1.03
CA THR A 51 -5.26 -18.36 2.07
C THR A 51 -4.48 -18.08 3.35
N GLN A 52 -4.77 -16.96 4.00
CA GLN A 52 -4.31 -16.68 5.35
C GLN A 52 -5.48 -16.20 6.22
N VAL A 53 -5.37 -16.47 7.52
CA VAL A 53 -6.31 -15.99 8.53
C VAL A 53 -5.51 -15.18 9.53
N ALA A 54 -5.92 -13.93 9.74
CA ALA A 54 -5.41 -13.08 10.80
C ALA A 54 -6.47 -12.92 11.89
N LEU A 55 -6.04 -12.90 13.15
CA LEU A 55 -6.91 -12.56 14.28
C LEU A 55 -6.75 -11.08 14.61
N ILE A 56 -7.87 -10.38 14.69
CA ILE A 56 -7.95 -8.95 14.99
C ILE A 56 -8.61 -8.79 16.36
N TYR A 57 -7.86 -8.32 17.36
CA TYR A 57 -8.43 -8.02 18.67
C TYR A 57 -9.36 -6.80 18.62
N VAL A 58 -10.59 -6.95 19.09
CA VAL A 58 -11.67 -5.95 19.03
C VAL A 58 -12.31 -5.62 20.39
N ALA A 59 -11.92 -6.29 21.48
CA ALA A 59 -12.50 -6.04 22.81
C ALA A 59 -12.05 -4.74 23.49
N ARG A 60 -11.26 -3.92 22.80
CA ARG A 60 -10.95 -2.56 23.25
C ARG A 60 -11.24 -1.56 22.13
N PRO A 61 -11.75 -0.36 22.48
CA PRO A 61 -11.95 0.69 21.50
C PRO A 61 -10.60 1.03 20.85
N TYR A 62 -10.60 1.16 19.54
CA TYR A 62 -9.49 1.74 18.80
C TYR A 62 -9.35 3.22 19.22
N LEU A 63 -8.31 3.52 20.01
CA LEU A 63 -8.13 4.86 20.57
C LEU A 63 -7.44 5.79 19.58
N THR A 64 -6.28 5.40 19.07
CA THR A 64 -5.51 6.22 18.13
C THR A 64 -4.76 5.34 17.12
N ALA A 65 -4.57 5.85 15.90
CA ALA A 65 -3.70 5.21 14.91
C ALA A 65 -2.23 5.15 15.37
N ILE A 66 -1.85 6.05 16.28
CA ILE A 66 -0.49 6.21 16.77
C ILE A 66 -0.03 4.99 17.60
N ASP A 67 -0.92 4.39 18.38
CA ASP A 67 -0.53 3.37 19.38
C ASP A 67 -0.33 1.96 18.81
N VAL A 68 -0.94 1.61 17.66
CA VAL A 68 -0.89 0.25 17.11
C VAL A 68 -0.42 0.22 15.65
N THR A 69 -0.84 1.16 14.81
CA THR A 69 -0.66 1.08 13.34
C THR A 69 0.42 2.01 12.80
N GLU A 70 0.61 3.22 13.36
CA GLU A 70 1.56 4.18 12.81
C GLU A 70 3.02 3.87 13.17
N ARG A 71 3.30 3.35 14.37
CA ARG A 71 4.69 2.98 14.74
C ARG A 71 5.27 1.90 13.82
N ARG A 72 4.47 0.90 13.43
CA ARG A 72 4.88 -0.10 12.43
C ARG A 72 5.03 0.54 11.05
N ASN A 73 4.11 1.42 10.67
CA ASN A 73 4.14 2.11 9.37
C ASN A 73 5.39 2.98 9.18
N LEU A 74 5.88 3.64 10.24
CA LEU A 74 7.09 4.48 10.18
C LEU A 74 8.30 3.72 9.63
N VAL A 75 8.42 2.45 9.99
CA VAL A 75 9.58 1.60 9.66
C VAL A 75 9.24 0.43 8.76
N TYR A 76 7.98 0.30 8.33
CA TYR A 76 7.61 -0.71 7.34
C TYR A 76 8.47 -0.51 6.08
N ASN A 77 8.83 -1.54 5.34
CA ASN A 77 9.71 -1.38 4.17
C ASN A 77 8.92 -1.19 2.87
N PHE A 78 7.61 -0.99 2.93
CA PHE A 78 6.78 -0.67 1.78
C PHE A 78 6.00 0.62 2.04
N ARG A 79 6.06 1.56 1.10
CA ARG A 79 5.41 2.86 1.19
C ARG A 79 4.33 2.95 0.13
N SER A 80 3.18 3.50 0.49
CA SER A 80 2.14 3.82 -0.48
C SER A 80 1.34 5.05 -0.07
N LEU A 81 0.86 5.77 -1.09
CA LEU A 81 -0.14 6.82 -0.98
C LEU A 81 -1.24 6.44 -1.97
N VAL A 82 -2.47 6.27 -1.49
CA VAL A 82 -3.57 5.72 -2.30
C VAL A 82 -4.85 6.51 -2.14
N ALA A 83 -5.57 6.69 -3.25
CA ALA A 83 -6.96 7.10 -3.28
C ALA A 83 -7.87 5.88 -3.40
N ARG A 84 -9.02 5.95 -2.72
CA ARG A 84 -10.07 4.94 -2.78
C ARG A 84 -11.42 5.55 -3.15
N ASP A 85 -12.28 4.78 -3.80
CA ASP A 85 -13.69 5.16 -3.99
C ASP A 85 -14.50 4.92 -2.70
N THR A 86 -15.79 5.26 -2.73
CA THR A 86 -16.71 5.08 -1.61
C THR A 86 -16.94 3.62 -1.21
N LYS A 87 -16.54 2.67 -2.06
CA LYS A 87 -16.58 1.22 -1.80
C LYS A 87 -15.22 0.68 -1.33
N GLY A 88 -14.22 1.54 -1.18
CA GLY A 88 -12.88 1.18 -0.74
C GLY A 88 -11.96 0.63 -1.83
N HIS A 89 -12.35 0.65 -3.11
CA HIS A 89 -11.50 0.20 -4.22
C HIS A 89 -10.45 1.25 -4.56
N LEU A 90 -9.23 0.79 -4.89
CA LEU A 90 -8.11 1.67 -5.24
C LEU A 90 -8.32 2.35 -6.60
N THR A 91 -8.44 3.68 -6.60
CA THR A 91 -8.68 4.47 -7.81
C THR A 91 -7.40 5.09 -8.37
N ALA A 92 -6.44 5.43 -7.52
CA ALA A 92 -5.12 5.93 -7.90
C ALA A 92 -4.12 5.82 -6.75
N GLY A 93 -2.84 5.98 -7.04
CA GLY A 93 -1.82 6.07 -6.01
C GLY A 93 -0.41 5.84 -6.51
N ILE A 94 0.53 5.94 -5.57
CA ILE A 94 1.93 5.56 -5.74
C ILE A 94 2.28 4.51 -4.70
N TYR A 95 3.17 3.58 -5.05
CA TYR A 95 3.76 2.66 -4.08
C TYR A 95 5.17 2.26 -4.47
N PHE A 96 5.98 1.90 -3.47
CA PHE A 96 7.35 1.43 -3.66
C PHE A 96 7.87 0.69 -2.43
N PRO A 97 8.69 -0.36 -2.61
CA PRO A 97 9.49 -0.91 -1.53
C PRO A 97 10.71 0.00 -1.27
N LEU A 98 11.14 0.07 0.00
CA LEU A 98 12.45 0.55 0.40
C LEU A 98 13.44 -0.62 0.36
N LYS A 99 14.56 -0.43 -0.32
CA LYS A 99 15.63 -1.44 -0.45
C LYS A 99 16.99 -0.75 -0.48
N LEU A 100 18.06 -1.46 -0.11
CA LEU A 100 19.42 -1.00 -0.36
C LEU A 100 19.77 -1.37 -1.81
N ASP A 101 19.40 -0.50 -2.74
CA ASP A 101 19.65 -0.66 -4.17
C ASP A 101 20.02 0.71 -4.73
N ASP A 102 20.92 0.71 -5.72
CA ASP A 102 21.39 1.90 -6.41
C ASP A 102 20.24 2.61 -7.14
N VAL A 103 19.23 1.86 -7.61
CA VAL A 103 18.08 2.43 -8.33
C VAL A 103 16.76 2.10 -7.63
N GLN A 104 16.21 3.11 -6.95
CA GLN A 104 14.87 3.08 -6.37
C GLN A 104 13.83 3.42 -7.42
N ASN A 105 12.80 2.57 -7.52
CA ASN A 105 11.67 2.77 -8.43
C ASN A 105 10.37 2.84 -7.64
N PHE A 106 9.44 3.65 -8.13
CA PHE A 106 8.06 3.63 -7.68
C PHE A 106 7.13 3.24 -8.82
N THR A 107 5.96 2.73 -8.45
CA THR A 107 4.86 2.50 -9.37
C THR A 107 3.78 3.52 -9.10
N ILE A 108 3.41 4.27 -10.13
CA ILE A 108 2.19 5.07 -10.13
C ILE A 108 1.07 4.26 -10.79
N PHE A 109 -0.14 4.40 -10.27
CA PHE A 109 -1.31 3.78 -10.88
C PHE A 109 -2.52 4.71 -10.84
N TYR A 110 -3.42 4.54 -11.78
CA TYR A 110 -4.70 5.24 -11.82
C TYR A 110 -5.72 4.49 -12.66
N GLN A 111 -6.98 4.62 -12.29
CA GLN A 111 -8.09 4.00 -12.99
C GLN A 111 -8.51 4.83 -14.20
N THR A 112 -8.69 4.17 -15.33
CA THR A 112 -9.20 4.75 -16.58
C THR A 112 -10.50 4.06 -16.97
N ASN A 113 -11.18 4.56 -17.99
CA ASN A 113 -12.37 3.90 -18.54
C ASN A 113 -12.06 2.48 -19.05
N ASN A 114 -10.81 2.20 -19.40
CA ASN A 114 -10.36 0.90 -19.91
C ASN A 114 -9.66 0.04 -18.83
N GLY A 115 -9.86 0.37 -17.56
CA GLY A 115 -9.24 -0.33 -16.43
C GLY A 115 -8.06 0.42 -15.80
N LYS A 116 -7.31 -0.28 -14.95
CA LYS A 116 -6.22 0.30 -14.15
C LYS A 116 -4.93 0.38 -14.98
N LYS A 117 -4.37 1.57 -15.15
CA LYS A 117 -3.04 1.77 -15.74
C LYS A 117 -2.00 1.82 -14.63
N ARG A 118 -0.83 1.20 -14.86
CA ARG A 118 0.33 1.20 -13.96
C ARG A 118 1.55 1.63 -14.77
N VAL A 119 2.38 2.51 -14.20
CA VAL A 119 3.64 2.95 -14.80
C VAL A 119 4.72 2.90 -13.72
N LYS A 120 5.83 2.22 -14.02
CA LYS A 120 6.99 2.14 -13.13
C LYS A 120 8.00 3.19 -13.54
N MET A 121 8.47 4.00 -12.59
CA MET A 121 9.42 5.10 -12.81
C MET A 121 10.54 5.08 -11.77
N PRO A 122 11.79 5.40 -12.16
CA PRO A 122 12.86 5.63 -11.21
C PRO A 122 12.68 6.96 -10.49
N PHE A 123 12.98 7.01 -9.18
CA PHE A 123 12.99 8.25 -8.40
C PHE A 123 14.01 9.27 -8.92
N ASP A 124 15.05 8.81 -9.61
CA ASP A 124 16.08 9.64 -10.24
C ASP A 124 15.54 10.66 -11.23
N LYS A 125 14.35 10.43 -11.82
CA LYS A 125 13.70 11.42 -12.68
C LYS A 125 13.24 12.67 -11.92
N PHE A 126 13.14 12.60 -10.58
CA PHE A 126 12.60 13.66 -9.72
C PHE A 126 13.65 14.23 -8.75
N TYR A 127 14.89 13.74 -8.81
CA TYR A 127 16.00 14.24 -8.00
C TYR A 127 16.79 15.30 -8.77
N THR A 128 16.88 16.54 -8.28
CA THR A 128 17.82 17.54 -8.81
C THR A 128 19.19 17.26 -8.17
N PRO A 129 20.27 16.93 -8.92
CA PRO A 129 20.62 17.41 -10.26
C PRO A 129 20.64 16.30 -11.35
N SER A 130 19.69 15.38 -11.35
CA SER A 130 19.60 14.31 -12.35
C SER A 130 19.56 14.87 -13.78
N LYS A 131 20.28 14.20 -14.68
CA LYS A 131 20.27 14.51 -16.12
C LYS A 131 19.06 13.93 -16.85
N VAL A 132 18.29 13.07 -16.18
CA VAL A 132 17.13 12.39 -16.76
C VAL A 132 15.88 13.05 -16.22
N ALA A 133 15.14 13.74 -17.08
CA ALA A 133 13.86 14.35 -16.74
C ALA A 133 12.69 13.39 -17.05
N PRO A 134 11.52 13.55 -16.40
CA PRO A 134 10.32 12.83 -16.77
C PRO A 134 9.87 13.22 -18.19
N ASN A 135 9.51 12.24 -19.01
CA ASN A 135 9.02 12.47 -20.36
C ASN A 135 7.52 12.83 -20.36
N TYR A 136 6.94 13.12 -21.53
CA TYR A 136 5.52 13.47 -21.64
C TYR A 136 4.58 12.41 -21.03
N GLU A 137 4.85 11.13 -21.24
CA GLU A 137 4.01 10.04 -20.72
C GLU A 137 4.07 9.92 -19.19
N ASP A 138 5.26 10.12 -18.61
CA ASP A 138 5.46 10.17 -17.16
C ASP A 138 4.61 11.31 -16.56
N LEU A 139 4.68 12.49 -17.16
CA LEU A 139 3.96 13.69 -16.71
C LEU A 139 2.44 13.53 -16.85
N GLU A 140 1.98 12.87 -17.92
CA GLU A 140 0.58 12.52 -18.09
C GLU A 140 0.09 11.54 -17.00
N ALA A 141 0.90 10.53 -16.69
CA ALA A 141 0.59 9.57 -15.62
C ALA A 141 0.48 10.24 -14.25
N ILE A 142 1.41 11.17 -13.95
CA ILE A 142 1.39 11.96 -12.72
C ILE A 142 0.16 12.84 -12.65
N SER A 143 -0.18 13.54 -13.73
CA SER A 143 -1.37 14.40 -13.80
C SER A 143 -2.66 13.62 -13.51
N LYS A 144 -2.84 12.46 -14.16
CA LYS A 144 -4.03 11.61 -13.96
C LYS A 144 -4.13 11.03 -12.55
N CYS A 145 -2.98 10.68 -11.96
CA CYS A 145 -2.93 10.20 -10.58
C CYS A 145 -3.23 11.33 -9.58
N ALA A 146 -2.59 12.48 -9.72
CA ALA A 146 -2.75 13.65 -8.85
C ALA A 146 -4.21 14.08 -8.75
N SER A 147 -4.89 14.19 -9.90
CA SER A 147 -6.32 14.55 -9.95
C SER A 147 -7.19 13.61 -9.10
N LYS A 148 -6.91 12.31 -9.10
CA LYS A 148 -7.66 11.32 -8.29
C LYS A 148 -7.25 11.28 -6.82
N LEU A 149 -6.04 11.72 -6.51
CA LEU A 149 -5.56 11.93 -5.15
C LEU A 149 -6.10 13.24 -4.54
N GLY A 150 -6.84 14.05 -5.30
CA GLY A 150 -7.35 15.34 -4.85
C GLY A 150 -6.26 16.41 -4.72
N MET A 151 -5.16 16.27 -5.48
CA MET A 151 -4.04 17.21 -5.49
C MET A 151 -3.73 17.69 -6.91
N SER A 152 -3.05 18.83 -7.01
CA SER A 152 -2.49 19.32 -8.25
C SER A 152 -1.30 18.46 -8.70
N ARG A 153 -1.01 18.49 -10.01
CA ARG A 153 0.16 17.84 -10.57
C ARG A 153 1.46 18.32 -9.89
N HIS A 154 1.57 19.62 -9.62
CA HIS A 154 2.74 20.22 -8.98
C HIS A 154 2.97 19.70 -7.56
N GLU A 155 1.90 19.55 -6.76
CA GLU A 155 2.00 18.98 -5.40
C GLU A 155 2.52 17.54 -5.44
N LEU A 156 2.02 16.71 -6.36
CA LEU A 156 2.51 15.34 -6.50
C LEU A 156 3.97 15.29 -6.99
N GLU A 157 4.36 16.15 -7.94
CA GLU A 157 5.75 16.26 -8.39
C GLU A 157 6.68 16.70 -7.25
N SER A 158 6.28 17.69 -6.45
CA SER A 158 7.03 18.16 -5.28
C SER A 158 7.19 17.05 -4.23
N LEU A 159 6.14 16.27 -3.99
CA LEU A 159 6.20 15.09 -3.13
C LEU A 159 7.18 14.04 -3.67
N LEU A 160 7.12 13.73 -4.98
CA LEU A 160 8.03 12.77 -5.61
C LEU A 160 9.50 13.24 -5.55
N SER A 161 9.76 14.53 -5.71
CA SER A 161 11.10 15.11 -5.55
C SER A 161 11.59 14.99 -4.11
N THR A 162 10.74 15.28 -3.13
CA THR A 162 11.07 15.11 -1.71
C THR A 162 11.39 13.64 -1.39
N LEU A 163 10.56 12.72 -1.88
CA LEU A 163 10.81 11.29 -1.75
C LEU A 163 12.12 10.86 -2.42
N ALA A 164 12.43 11.42 -3.60
CA ALA A 164 13.67 11.10 -4.32
C ALA A 164 14.93 11.47 -3.51
N VAL A 165 14.89 12.56 -2.73
CA VAL A 165 15.97 12.92 -1.79
C VAL A 165 16.07 11.90 -0.66
N VAL A 166 14.93 11.56 -0.03
CA VAL A 166 14.88 10.64 1.12
C VAL A 166 15.37 9.24 0.74
N VAL A 167 14.94 8.71 -0.41
CA VAL A 167 15.31 7.34 -0.82
C VAL A 167 16.76 7.21 -1.30
N ARG A 168 17.45 8.33 -1.55
CA ARG A 168 18.89 8.36 -1.86
C ARG A 168 19.77 8.39 -0.61
N ASP A 169 19.21 8.74 0.54
CA ASP A 169 19.92 8.63 1.81
C ASP A 169 20.02 7.15 2.22
N THR A 170 21.08 6.49 1.77
CA THR A 170 21.34 5.08 2.06
C THR A 170 21.51 4.81 3.55
N GLY A 171 21.97 5.80 4.33
CA GLY A 171 22.08 5.72 5.79
C GLY A 171 20.71 5.67 6.44
N PHE A 172 19.80 6.56 6.05
CA PHE A 172 18.41 6.54 6.49
C PHE A 172 17.71 5.24 6.09
N ILE A 173 17.85 4.80 4.84
CA ILE A 173 17.24 3.55 4.37
C ILE A 173 17.78 2.35 5.14
N ALA A 174 19.09 2.26 5.38
CA ALA A 174 19.68 1.18 6.18
C ALA A 174 19.11 1.16 7.61
N GLN A 175 18.95 2.32 8.24
CA GLN A 175 18.37 2.42 9.58
C GLN A 175 16.90 1.96 9.60
N VAL A 176 16.08 2.44 8.66
CA VAL A 176 14.67 2.03 8.55
C VAL A 176 14.55 0.51 8.37
N LEU A 177 15.34 -0.07 7.48
CA LEU A 177 15.34 -1.51 7.24
C LEU A 177 15.83 -2.31 8.46
N ALA A 178 16.87 -1.83 9.16
CA ALA A 178 17.36 -2.49 10.38
C ALA A 178 16.29 -2.51 11.49
N ILE A 179 15.58 -1.39 11.68
CA ILE A 179 14.47 -1.33 12.65
C ILE A 179 13.34 -2.27 12.22
N ASN A 180 12.97 -2.28 10.93
CA ASN A 180 11.96 -3.20 10.39
C ASN A 180 12.27 -4.67 10.69
N THR A 181 13.53 -5.08 10.44
CA THR A 181 13.99 -6.45 10.69
C THR A 181 13.94 -6.79 12.18
N ARG A 182 14.38 -5.88 13.05
CA ARG A 182 14.36 -6.11 14.49
C ARG A 182 12.94 -6.23 15.05
N ILE A 183 11.98 -5.48 14.52
CA ILE A 183 10.57 -5.63 14.89
C ILE A 183 10.05 -7.00 14.47
N ASN A 184 10.36 -7.45 13.25
CA ASN A 184 9.93 -8.77 12.77
C ASN A 184 10.51 -9.90 13.63
N SER A 185 11.80 -9.86 13.96
CA SER A 185 12.41 -10.89 14.81
C SER A 185 11.76 -10.94 16.20
N LEU A 186 11.51 -9.77 16.82
CA LEU A 186 10.83 -9.72 18.11
C LEU A 186 9.38 -10.21 18.06
N ALA A 187 8.71 -10.07 16.91
CA ALA A 187 7.35 -10.57 16.72
C ALA A 187 7.32 -12.09 16.47
N GLU A 188 8.36 -12.67 15.88
CA GLU A 188 8.50 -14.12 15.69
C GLU A 188 8.79 -14.87 17.01
N ASP A 189 9.41 -14.19 17.98
CA ASP A 189 9.74 -14.73 19.31
C ASP A 189 8.57 -14.64 20.34
N ASN A 190 7.41 -14.11 19.97
CA ASN A 190 6.20 -14.02 20.80
C ASN A 190 5.08 -14.94 20.30
#